data_AF-A0A8J6F5B2-F1
#
_entry.id   AF-A0A8J6F5B2-F1
#
_cell.length_a   1.000
_cell.length_b   1.000
_cell.length_c   1.000
_cell.angle_alpha   90.00
_cell.angle_beta   90.00
_cell.angle_gamma   90.00
#
_symmetry.space_group_name_H-M   'P 1'
#
loop_
_entity.id
_entity.type
_entity.pdbx_description
1 polymer ?
#
loop_
_entity_poly.entity_id
_entity_poly.type
_entity_poly.pdbx_seq_one_letter_code
_entity_poly.pdbx_strand_id
1 'polypeptide(L)'
;MAKATTIKDALSKWEEKTGQKAAEAKEVKLYAQIPPIEKMDASLSTLVNCEKLSLSTNCIEKIANLNGLKNLRILSLGRNNLKNLNGLEAVGETLEELWISYNLIEKLRGIHVMKKLKVLYMSNNAVKDWAEFGKLADLPCLEDLVFVGNPLEEKHALEGNWVEEATKRLPKLKKLDDNPFRQNAHRWIIAAEFVARRQPRRSLWIRTGEYRVSWLVLGLIQL
;
A
#
# COMPACT_ATOMS: atom_id res chain seq x y z
N MET A 1 -31.49 14.74 -6.02
CA MET A 1 -30.19 14.07 -5.77
C MET A 1 -29.49 14.80 -4.63
N ALA A 2 -29.09 14.10 -3.57
CA ALA A 2 -28.38 14.75 -2.46
C ALA A 2 -27.04 15.29 -2.97
N LYS A 3 -26.70 16.53 -2.61
CA LYS A 3 -25.38 17.09 -2.93
C LYS A 3 -24.30 16.32 -2.16
N ALA A 4 -23.17 16.05 -2.80
CA ALA A 4 -22.01 15.43 -2.15
C ALA A 4 -21.60 16.19 -0.89
N THR A 5 -21.09 15.48 0.11
CA THR A 5 -20.62 16.12 1.36
C THR A 5 -19.37 16.93 1.05
N THR A 6 -19.36 18.20 1.43
CA THR A 6 -18.16 19.05 1.31
C THR A 6 -17.17 18.70 2.42
N ILE A 7 -15.88 19.01 2.23
CA ILE A 7 -14.91 18.77 3.32
C ILE A 7 -15.24 19.64 4.52
N LYS A 8 -15.75 20.86 4.30
CA LYS A 8 -16.23 21.71 5.39
C LYS A 8 -17.30 21.01 6.24
N ASP A 9 -18.32 20.42 5.61
CA ASP A 9 -19.40 19.73 6.33
C ASP A 9 -18.88 18.47 7.03
N ALA A 10 -17.98 17.72 6.39
CA ALA A 10 -17.36 16.54 6.98
C ALA A 10 -16.50 16.90 8.20
N LEU A 11 -15.76 18.02 8.13
CA LEU A 11 -14.99 18.56 9.23
C LEU A 11 -15.91 18.99 10.38
N SER A 12 -16.98 19.75 10.13
CA SER A 12 -17.91 20.15 11.18
C SER A 12 -18.53 18.94 11.90
N LYS A 13 -18.96 17.92 11.16
CA LYS A 13 -19.46 16.66 11.75
C LYS A 13 -18.38 15.93 12.56
N TRP A 14 -17.14 15.97 12.10
CA TRP A 14 -16.00 15.37 12.80
C TRP A 14 -15.67 16.12 14.09
N GLU A 15 -15.69 17.45 14.06
CA GLU A 15 -15.49 18.32 15.24
C GLU A 15 -16.60 18.11 16.28
N GLU A 16 -17.87 18.02 15.85
CA GLU A 16 -18.99 17.69 16.74
C GLU A 16 -18.83 16.32 17.39
N LYS A 17 -18.35 15.33 16.64
CA LYS A 17 -18.17 13.96 17.14
C LYS A 17 -16.98 13.82 18.10
N THR A 18 -15.91 14.57 17.87
CA THR A 18 -14.67 14.47 18.66
C THR A 18 -14.58 15.51 19.77
N GLY A 19 -15.37 16.58 19.69
CA GLY A 19 -15.29 17.73 20.59
C GLY A 19 -14.02 18.57 20.43
N GLN A 20 -13.22 18.31 19.39
CA GLN A 20 -11.95 19.00 19.14
C GLN A 20 -12.03 19.81 17.84
N LYS A 21 -11.33 20.95 17.80
CA LYS A 21 -11.17 21.72 16.57
C LYS A 21 -10.23 21.02 15.63
N ALA A 22 -10.60 20.91 14.35
CA ALA A 22 -9.81 20.21 13.35
C ALA A 22 -8.44 20.87 13.10
N ALA A 23 -8.33 22.19 13.33
CA ALA A 23 -7.06 22.92 13.20
C ALA A 23 -6.00 22.54 14.25
N GLU A 24 -6.44 22.07 15.43
CA GLU A 24 -5.55 21.66 16.54
C GLU A 24 -5.32 20.14 16.54
N ALA A 25 -6.15 19.40 15.82
CA ALA A 25 -6.10 17.95 15.76
C ALA A 25 -4.90 17.46 14.95
N LYS A 26 -4.18 16.50 15.52
CA LYS A 26 -3.09 15.79 14.82
C LYS A 26 -3.58 14.70 13.89
N GLU A 27 -4.77 14.16 14.16
CA GLU A 27 -5.36 13.06 13.39
C GLU A 27 -6.80 13.40 13.06
N VAL A 28 -7.11 13.47 11.77
CA VAL A 28 -8.43 13.83 11.26
C VAL A 28 -8.97 12.69 10.40
N LYS A 29 -10.17 12.21 10.75
CA LYS A 29 -10.78 11.01 10.17
C LYS A 29 -12.09 11.36 9.48
N LEU A 30 -12.02 11.54 8.16
CA LEU A 30 -13.13 11.88 7.27
C LEU A 30 -13.50 10.70 6.35
N TYR A 31 -13.39 9.47 6.84
CA TYR A 31 -13.70 8.28 6.06
C TYR A 31 -15.22 8.01 6.01
N ALA A 32 -15.67 7.34 4.95
CA ALA A 32 -17.04 6.84 4.78
C ALA A 32 -18.14 7.90 5.00
N GLN A 33 -18.03 9.06 4.35
CA GLN A 33 -19.05 10.09 4.43
C GLN A 33 -20.33 9.67 3.70
N ILE A 34 -21.48 10.09 4.23
CA ILE A 34 -22.79 9.87 3.63
C ILE A 34 -23.49 11.23 3.54
N PRO A 35 -23.74 11.76 2.33
CA PRO A 35 -23.22 11.36 1.01
C PRO A 35 -21.68 11.39 0.91
N PRO A 36 -21.04 10.67 -0.04
CA PRO A 36 -19.57 10.64 -0.15
C PRO A 36 -18.97 11.98 -0.55
N ILE A 37 -17.69 12.19 -0.21
CA ILE A 37 -16.91 13.33 -0.69
C ILE A 37 -16.45 13.04 -2.13
N GLU A 38 -16.78 13.92 -3.08
CA GLU A 38 -16.34 13.79 -4.48
C GLU A 38 -15.11 14.64 -4.80
N LYS A 39 -14.92 15.76 -4.09
CA LYS A 39 -13.89 16.76 -4.41
C LYS A 39 -13.23 17.28 -3.14
N MET A 40 -11.92 17.45 -3.21
CA MET A 40 -11.15 18.11 -2.16
C MET A 40 -11.25 19.62 -2.31
N ASP A 41 -11.64 20.31 -1.24
CA ASP A 41 -11.80 21.76 -1.20
C ASP A 41 -10.73 22.44 -0.32
N ALA A 42 -10.68 23.78 -0.36
CA ALA A 42 -9.70 24.56 0.39
C ALA A 42 -9.84 24.43 1.92
N SER A 43 -10.93 23.86 2.44
CA SER A 43 -11.12 23.71 3.89
C SER A 43 -10.07 22.81 4.53
N LEU A 44 -9.40 21.96 3.74
CA LEU A 44 -8.23 21.19 4.18
C LEU A 44 -7.06 22.07 4.62
N SER A 45 -6.98 23.32 4.16
CA SER A 45 -5.90 24.23 4.57
C SER A 45 -5.99 24.65 6.04
N THR A 46 -7.14 24.43 6.68
CA THR A 46 -7.32 24.71 8.12
C THR A 46 -6.55 23.72 9.01
N LEU A 47 -6.20 22.55 8.46
CA LEU A 47 -5.58 21.42 9.17
C LEU A 47 -4.06 21.58 9.35
N VAL A 48 -3.61 22.72 9.88
CA VAL A 48 -2.18 23.09 9.94
C VAL A 48 -1.33 22.14 10.80
N ASN A 49 -1.94 21.53 11.82
CA ASN A 49 -1.27 20.60 12.74
C ASN A 49 -1.53 19.12 12.43
N CYS A 50 -2.27 18.84 11.35
CA CYS A 50 -2.66 17.47 11.03
C CYS A 50 -1.45 16.68 10.52
N GLU A 51 -1.11 15.62 11.25
CA GLU A 51 -0.08 14.65 10.90
C GLU A 51 -0.68 13.44 10.16
N LYS A 52 -1.96 13.12 10.43
CA LYS A 52 -2.66 11.95 9.86
C LYS A 52 -4.03 12.33 9.30
N LEU A 53 -4.19 12.23 8.00
CA LEU A 53 -5.46 12.53 7.32
C LEU A 53 -6.05 11.26 6.70
N SER A 54 -7.27 10.91 7.09
CA SER A 54 -8.01 9.80 6.49
C SER A 54 -9.22 10.30 5.71
N LEU A 55 -9.24 10.03 4.41
CA LEU A 55 -10.29 10.37 3.45
C LEU A 55 -10.79 9.10 2.71
N SER A 56 -10.60 7.94 3.32
CA SER A 56 -10.92 6.64 2.72
C SER A 56 -12.42 6.40 2.57
N THR A 57 -12.81 5.55 1.60
CA THR A 57 -14.21 5.22 1.32
C THR A 57 -15.02 6.47 0.96
N ASN A 58 -14.52 7.22 -0.03
CA ASN A 58 -15.18 8.37 -0.62
C ASN A 58 -15.16 8.23 -2.15
N CYS A 59 -15.60 9.23 -2.89
CA CYS A 59 -15.62 9.22 -4.36
C CYS A 59 -14.64 10.26 -4.93
N ILE A 60 -13.49 10.46 -4.27
CA ILE A 60 -12.52 11.49 -4.67
C ILE A 60 -11.84 11.06 -5.98
N GLU A 61 -11.94 11.90 -7.00
CA GLU A 61 -11.32 11.64 -8.32
C GLU A 61 -9.97 12.32 -8.50
N LYS A 62 -9.74 13.44 -7.79
CA LYS A 62 -8.54 14.28 -7.93
C LYS A 62 -8.06 14.76 -6.57
N ILE A 63 -6.75 14.66 -6.36
CA ILE A 63 -6.09 15.21 -5.19
C ILE A 63 -5.81 16.70 -5.44
N ALA A 64 -6.28 17.55 -4.55
CA ALA A 64 -6.08 18.99 -4.63
C ALA A 64 -6.11 19.63 -3.23
N ASN A 65 -5.65 20.88 -3.14
CA ASN A 65 -5.78 21.72 -1.94
C ASN A 65 -5.06 21.20 -0.68
N LEU A 66 -3.95 20.48 -0.86
CA LEU A 66 -3.10 19.99 0.25
C LEU A 66 -2.07 21.01 0.75
N ASN A 67 -2.06 22.24 0.22
CA ASN A 67 -1.03 23.26 0.50
C ASN A 67 -0.90 23.69 1.97
N GLY A 68 -1.97 23.55 2.77
CA GLY A 68 -1.95 23.90 4.19
C GLY A 68 -1.40 22.79 5.11
N LEU A 69 -1.27 21.56 4.60
CA LEU A 69 -0.96 20.35 5.38
C LEU A 69 0.56 20.13 5.50
N LYS A 70 1.28 21.11 6.02
CA LYS A 70 2.76 21.11 6.09
C LYS A 70 3.35 20.04 7.00
N ASN A 71 2.56 19.49 7.91
CA ASN A 71 3.01 18.48 8.88
C ASN A 71 2.46 17.09 8.57
N LEU A 72 1.85 16.89 7.40
CA LEU A 72 1.21 15.63 7.07
C LEU A 72 2.25 14.53 6.84
N ARG A 73 2.13 13.46 7.62
CA ARG A 73 3.00 12.29 7.58
C ARG A 73 2.28 11.07 7.02
N ILE A 74 0.98 10.91 7.34
CA ILE A 74 0.17 9.77 6.91
C ILE A 74 -1.05 10.26 6.15
N LEU A 75 -1.22 9.79 4.91
CA LEU A 75 -2.37 10.10 4.07
C LEU A 75 -3.07 8.82 3.63
N SER A 76 -4.34 8.69 4.02
CA SER A 76 -5.19 7.57 3.65
C SER A 76 -6.28 8.02 2.69
N LEU A 77 -6.20 7.53 1.47
CA LEU A 77 -7.10 7.79 0.33
C LEU A 77 -7.61 6.46 -0.27
N GLY A 78 -7.66 5.40 0.54
CA GLY A 78 -8.11 4.10 0.05
C GLY A 78 -9.60 4.10 -0.31
N ARG A 79 -10.03 3.24 -1.25
CA ARG A 79 -11.41 3.18 -1.74
C ARG A 79 -11.92 4.55 -2.21
N ASN A 80 -11.24 5.09 -3.22
CA ASN A 80 -11.61 6.30 -3.94
C ASN A 80 -11.53 6.04 -5.45
N ASN A 81 -11.75 7.06 -6.28
CA ASN A 81 -11.72 6.96 -7.74
C ASN A 81 -10.50 7.67 -8.35
N LEU A 82 -9.37 7.65 -7.65
CA LEU A 82 -8.14 8.33 -8.08
C LEU A 82 -7.55 7.63 -9.31
N LYS A 83 -7.24 8.42 -10.35
CA LYS A 83 -6.61 7.93 -11.58
C LYS A 83 -5.11 8.19 -11.66
N ASN A 84 -4.62 9.15 -10.88
CA ASN A 84 -3.22 9.54 -10.81
C ASN A 84 -2.92 10.19 -9.45
N LEU A 85 -1.64 10.45 -9.20
CA LEU A 85 -1.11 11.01 -7.95
C LEU A 85 -0.79 12.51 -8.06
N ASN A 86 -1.32 13.20 -9.07
CA ASN A 86 -1.08 14.64 -9.23
C ASN A 86 -1.73 15.41 -8.07
N GLY A 87 -1.05 16.46 -7.58
CA GLY A 87 -1.53 17.29 -6.46
C GLY A 87 -0.97 16.91 -5.09
N LEU A 88 -0.13 15.87 -5.00
CA LEU A 88 0.63 15.52 -3.79
C LEU A 88 1.93 16.32 -3.62
N GLU A 89 2.26 17.20 -4.57
CA GLU A 89 3.53 17.94 -4.59
C GLU A 89 3.74 18.76 -3.31
N ALA A 90 2.67 19.36 -2.79
CA ALA A 90 2.70 20.18 -1.58
C ALA A 90 3.05 19.40 -0.30
N VAL A 91 2.78 18.10 -0.26
CA VAL A 91 3.04 17.23 0.91
C VAL A 91 4.16 16.22 0.66
N GLY A 92 4.80 16.25 -0.51
CA GLY A 92 5.80 15.25 -0.88
C GLY A 92 7.05 15.26 0.00
N GLU A 93 7.41 16.39 0.58
CA GLU A 93 8.58 16.50 1.45
C GLU A 93 8.34 16.01 2.89
N THR A 94 7.08 15.83 3.28
CA THR A 94 6.68 15.51 4.67
C THR A 94 6.05 14.12 4.78
N LEU A 95 5.46 13.62 3.70
CA LEU A 95 4.73 12.36 3.71
C LEU A 95 5.67 11.15 3.91
N GLU A 96 5.33 10.31 4.89
CA GLU A 96 6.04 9.08 5.23
C GLU A 96 5.22 7.83 4.86
N GLU A 97 3.90 7.91 4.94
CA GLU A 97 2.99 6.80 4.63
C GLU A 97 1.85 7.26 3.70
N LEU A 98 1.64 6.53 2.61
CA LEU A 98 0.59 6.78 1.64
C LEU A 98 -0.24 5.52 1.41
N TRP A 99 -1.53 5.58 1.72
CA TRP A 99 -2.46 4.47 1.51
C TRP A 99 -3.47 4.85 0.42
N ILE A 100 -3.36 4.23 -0.74
CA ILE A 100 -4.14 4.47 -1.96
C ILE A 100 -4.72 3.17 -2.51
N SER A 101 -4.89 2.15 -1.66
CA SER A 101 -5.51 0.88 -2.04
C SER A 101 -6.94 1.05 -2.57
N TYR A 102 -7.37 0.20 -3.50
CA TYR A 102 -8.70 0.27 -4.12
C TYR A 102 -8.96 1.64 -4.77
N ASN A 103 -8.09 2.00 -5.72
CA ASN A 103 -8.25 3.15 -6.59
C ASN A 103 -8.10 2.69 -8.05
N LEU A 104 -8.05 3.63 -9.00
CA LEU A 104 -7.95 3.36 -10.44
C LEU A 104 -6.64 3.92 -11.01
N ILE A 105 -5.55 3.85 -10.22
CA ILE A 105 -4.28 4.46 -10.60
C ILE A 105 -3.59 3.56 -11.63
N GLU A 106 -3.44 4.09 -12.84
CA GLU A 106 -2.74 3.40 -13.94
C GLU A 106 -1.27 3.83 -14.03
N LYS A 107 -0.99 5.10 -13.72
CA LYS A 107 0.34 5.72 -13.88
C LYS A 107 0.78 6.41 -12.60
N LEU A 108 2.01 6.13 -12.18
CA LEU A 108 2.65 6.68 -10.98
C LEU A 108 3.35 8.01 -11.27
N ARG A 109 2.68 8.91 -12.01
CA ARG A 109 3.19 10.26 -12.26
C ARG A 109 3.15 11.08 -10.96
N GLY A 110 4.24 11.79 -10.68
CA GLY A 110 4.37 12.60 -9.46
C GLY A 110 4.87 11.84 -8.23
N ILE A 111 5.12 10.53 -8.32
CA ILE A 111 5.62 9.75 -7.17
C ILE A 111 6.99 10.24 -6.68
N HIS A 112 7.85 10.67 -7.60
CA HIS A 112 9.22 11.15 -7.33
C HIS A 112 9.31 12.34 -6.38
N VAL A 113 8.22 13.07 -6.17
CA VAL A 113 8.19 14.21 -5.25
C VAL A 113 8.24 13.74 -3.78
N MET A 114 7.82 12.50 -3.51
CA MET A 114 7.69 11.96 -2.16
C MET A 114 9.00 11.37 -1.61
N LYS A 115 10.01 12.20 -1.37
CA LYS A 115 11.37 11.75 -1.01
C LYS A 115 11.46 11.04 0.34
N LYS A 116 10.52 11.29 1.27
CA LYS A 116 10.51 10.69 2.62
C LYS A 116 9.54 9.51 2.76
N LEU A 117 8.88 9.11 1.68
CA LEU A 117 7.92 8.01 1.72
C LEU A 117 8.61 6.70 2.09
N LYS A 118 8.12 6.06 3.15
CA LYS A 118 8.60 4.77 3.67
C LYS A 118 7.62 3.65 3.39
N VAL A 119 6.33 3.93 3.49
CA VAL A 119 5.26 2.94 3.33
C VAL A 119 4.32 3.37 2.22
N LEU A 120 4.13 2.50 1.23
CA LEU A 120 3.19 2.71 0.14
C LEU A 120 2.25 1.52 0.01
N TYR A 121 0.97 1.74 0.31
CA TYR A 121 -0.08 0.74 0.07
C TYR A 121 -0.89 1.13 -1.13
N MET A 122 -0.78 0.35 -2.20
CA MET A 122 -1.45 0.59 -3.48
C MET A 122 -2.05 -0.67 -4.09
N SER A 123 -2.53 -1.58 -3.24
CA SER A 123 -3.25 -2.76 -3.68
C SER A 123 -4.53 -2.43 -4.46
N ASN A 124 -4.95 -3.32 -5.35
CA ASN A 124 -6.16 -3.16 -6.16
C ASN A 124 -6.18 -1.80 -6.90
N ASN A 125 -5.12 -1.53 -7.65
CA ASN A 125 -5.02 -0.42 -8.59
C ASN A 125 -4.91 -0.96 -10.03
N ALA A 126 -4.70 -0.07 -11.00
CA ALA A 126 -4.74 -0.41 -12.42
C ALA A 126 -3.37 -0.38 -13.10
N VAL A 127 -2.27 -0.57 -12.36
CA VAL A 127 -0.92 -0.51 -12.93
C VAL A 127 -0.60 -1.80 -13.68
N LYS A 128 -0.21 -1.67 -14.96
CA LYS A 128 0.01 -2.81 -15.88
C LYS A 128 1.45 -2.98 -16.34
N ASP A 129 2.28 -1.95 -16.19
CA ASP A 129 3.60 -1.88 -16.83
C ASP A 129 4.74 -1.79 -15.82
N TRP A 130 5.82 -2.55 -16.06
CA TRP A 130 7.06 -2.46 -15.28
C TRP A 130 7.72 -1.08 -15.35
N ALA A 131 7.47 -0.31 -16.41
CA ALA A 131 7.96 1.05 -16.54
C ALA A 131 7.40 1.98 -15.45
N GLU A 132 6.13 1.77 -15.05
CA GLU A 132 5.52 2.52 -13.95
C GLU A 132 6.05 2.02 -12.60
N PHE A 133 6.16 0.70 -12.42
CA PHE A 133 6.73 0.10 -11.22
C PHE A 133 8.18 0.57 -10.97
N GLY A 134 8.99 0.66 -12.03
CA GLY A 134 10.38 1.12 -11.96
C GLY A 134 10.54 2.53 -11.39
N LYS A 135 9.53 3.40 -11.51
CA LYS A 135 9.55 4.76 -10.91
C LYS A 135 9.56 4.74 -9.39
N LEU A 136 9.13 3.64 -8.77
CA LEU A 136 9.23 3.47 -7.32
C LEU A 136 10.70 3.38 -6.87
N ALA A 137 11.64 3.03 -7.77
CA ALA A 137 13.06 2.98 -7.46
C ALA A 137 13.66 4.38 -7.19
N ASP A 138 13.01 5.43 -7.71
CA ASP A 138 13.40 6.82 -7.49
C ASP A 138 13.12 7.27 -6.04
N LEU A 139 12.34 6.50 -5.27
CA LEU A 139 12.06 6.77 -3.87
C LEU A 139 13.21 6.25 -2.99
N PRO A 140 14.00 7.14 -2.36
CA PRO A 140 15.19 6.73 -1.64
C PRO A 140 14.89 6.00 -0.32
N CYS A 141 13.74 6.28 0.28
CA CYS A 141 13.37 5.84 1.62
C CYS A 141 12.26 4.78 1.64
N LEU A 142 11.83 4.26 0.49
CA LEU A 142 10.72 3.29 0.43
C LEU A 142 11.15 1.93 1.01
N GLU A 143 10.45 1.49 2.04
CA GLU A 143 10.77 0.26 2.79
C GLU A 143 9.66 -0.79 2.72
N ASP A 144 8.39 -0.37 2.75
CA ASP A 144 7.22 -1.26 2.72
C ASP A 144 6.32 -0.90 1.53
N LEU A 145 6.02 -1.88 0.69
CA LEU A 145 5.18 -1.75 -0.49
C LEU A 145 4.14 -2.85 -0.52
N VAL A 146 2.87 -2.49 -0.68
CA VAL A 146 1.80 -3.45 -0.98
C VAL A 146 1.23 -3.09 -2.35
N PHE A 147 1.33 -4.02 -3.28
CA PHE A 147 1.00 -3.88 -4.69
C PHE A 147 0.04 -4.98 -5.21
N VAL A 148 -0.34 -5.94 -4.36
CA VAL A 148 -1.32 -7.01 -4.65
C VAL A 148 -2.57 -6.52 -5.39
N GLY A 149 -3.00 -7.25 -6.41
CA GLY A 149 -4.24 -6.98 -7.14
C GLY A 149 -4.11 -5.86 -8.18
N ASN A 150 -2.87 -5.50 -8.54
CA ASN A 150 -2.61 -4.74 -9.76
C ASN A 150 -2.44 -5.71 -10.93
N PRO A 151 -2.92 -5.40 -12.15
CA PRO A 151 -2.79 -6.30 -13.29
C PRO A 151 -1.34 -6.74 -13.59
N LEU A 152 -0.36 -5.87 -13.31
CA LEU A 152 1.06 -6.23 -13.42
C LEU A 152 1.44 -7.35 -12.44
N GLU A 153 1.02 -7.24 -11.18
CA GLU A 153 1.29 -8.25 -10.16
C GLU A 153 0.54 -9.54 -10.46
N GLU A 154 -0.76 -9.47 -10.77
CA GLU A 154 -1.55 -10.65 -11.10
C GLU A 154 -0.93 -11.45 -12.26
N LYS A 155 -0.46 -10.77 -13.31
CA LYS A 155 0.19 -11.42 -14.44
C LYS A 155 1.48 -12.15 -14.02
N HIS A 156 2.35 -11.49 -13.26
CA HIS A 156 3.65 -12.04 -12.86
C HIS A 156 3.56 -13.01 -11.67
N ALA A 157 2.51 -12.91 -10.87
CA ALA A 157 2.18 -13.85 -9.82
C ALA A 157 1.72 -15.19 -10.41
N LEU A 158 0.94 -15.16 -11.51
CA LEU A 158 0.59 -16.36 -12.28
C LEU A 158 1.81 -17.03 -12.92
N GLU A 159 2.80 -16.24 -13.36
CA GLU A 159 4.08 -16.74 -13.87
C GLU A 159 5.03 -17.20 -12.75
N GLY A 160 4.73 -16.90 -11.48
CA GLY A 160 5.55 -17.24 -10.32
C GLY A 160 6.83 -16.41 -10.15
N ASN A 161 7.01 -15.35 -10.96
CA ASN A 161 8.23 -14.54 -11.00
C ASN A 161 8.07 -13.13 -10.40
N TRP A 162 6.86 -12.78 -9.90
CA TRP A 162 6.56 -11.45 -9.35
C TRP A 162 7.57 -10.95 -8.31
N VAL A 163 7.80 -11.75 -7.26
CA VAL A 163 8.65 -11.36 -6.14
C VAL A 163 10.10 -11.15 -6.61
N GLU A 164 10.63 -12.06 -7.43
CA GLU A 164 12.01 -11.97 -7.94
C GLU A 164 12.21 -10.72 -8.81
N GLU A 165 11.30 -10.47 -9.74
CA GLU A 165 11.36 -9.32 -10.66
C GLU A 165 11.13 -7.99 -9.91
N ALA A 166 10.26 -7.97 -8.90
CA ALA A 166 10.01 -6.82 -8.05
C ALA A 166 11.23 -6.48 -7.18
N THR A 167 11.82 -7.47 -6.50
CA THR A 167 13.02 -7.29 -5.65
C THR A 167 14.23 -6.88 -6.49
N LYS A 168 14.37 -7.40 -7.71
CA LYS A 168 15.45 -7.00 -8.63
C LYS A 168 15.39 -5.52 -9.00
N ARG A 169 14.18 -4.96 -9.17
CA ARG A 169 13.97 -3.54 -9.50
C ARG A 169 14.01 -2.64 -8.26
N LEU A 170 13.54 -3.15 -7.12
CA LEU A 170 13.48 -2.44 -5.84
C LEU A 170 14.31 -3.18 -4.76
N PRO A 171 15.65 -3.22 -4.90
CA PRO A 171 16.50 -3.95 -3.96
C PRO A 171 16.54 -3.34 -2.55
N LYS A 172 16.09 -2.09 -2.40
CA LYS A 172 16.04 -1.37 -1.11
C LYS A 172 14.84 -1.75 -0.25
N LEU A 173 13.84 -2.42 -0.83
CA LEU A 173 12.58 -2.70 -0.20
C LEU A 173 12.77 -3.76 0.91
N LYS A 174 12.26 -3.48 2.11
CA LYS A 174 12.32 -4.40 3.26
C LYS A 174 11.12 -5.33 3.32
N LYS A 175 9.99 -4.94 2.73
CA LYS A 175 8.73 -5.70 2.76
C LYS A 175 7.93 -5.45 1.48
N LEU A 176 7.48 -6.53 0.85
CA LEU A 176 6.61 -6.51 -0.34
C LEU A 176 5.40 -7.39 -0.08
N ASP A 177 4.19 -6.87 -0.32
CA ASP A 177 2.92 -7.62 -0.27
C ASP A 177 2.72 -8.39 1.03
N ASP A 178 2.95 -7.70 2.15
CA ASP A 178 2.92 -8.28 3.50
C ASP A 178 3.96 -9.37 3.80
N ASN A 179 4.87 -9.65 2.86
CA ASN A 179 5.99 -10.55 3.04
C ASN A 179 7.27 -9.76 3.36
N PRO A 180 7.81 -9.85 4.59
CA PRO A 180 9.08 -9.20 4.91
C PRO A 180 10.21 -9.89 4.14
N PHE A 181 10.99 -9.12 3.39
CA PHE A 181 12.30 -9.52 2.88
C PHE A 181 13.31 -9.53 4.03
N ARG A 182 13.07 -10.40 5.00
CA ARG A 182 14.10 -10.71 5.98
C ARG A 182 15.15 -11.54 5.27
N GLN A 183 16.31 -10.91 5.07
CA GLN A 183 17.62 -11.56 4.97
C GLN A 183 17.59 -12.96 5.60
N ASN A 184 17.78 -13.97 4.76
CA ASN A 184 18.18 -15.35 4.99
C ASN A 184 17.37 -16.31 4.12
N ALA A 185 17.94 -16.60 2.96
CA ALA A 185 17.69 -17.79 2.15
C ALA A 185 17.79 -19.13 2.93
N HIS A 186 18.05 -19.13 4.24
CA HIS A 186 18.15 -20.32 5.07
C HIS A 186 16.89 -20.73 5.84
N ARG A 187 15.80 -19.94 5.80
CA ARG A 187 14.57 -20.29 6.55
C ARG A 187 13.46 -20.95 5.75
N TRP A 188 13.54 -20.93 4.41
CA TRP A 188 12.57 -21.62 3.57
C TRP A 188 12.74 -23.15 3.62
N ILE A 189 13.96 -23.65 3.82
CA ILE A 189 14.21 -25.08 4.01
C ILE A 189 13.64 -25.55 5.36
N ILE A 190 13.88 -24.81 6.45
CA ILE A 190 13.41 -25.23 7.78
C ILE A 190 11.89 -25.10 7.93
N ALA A 191 11.26 -24.08 7.34
CA ALA A 191 9.80 -23.94 7.40
C ALA A 191 9.09 -25.03 6.57
N ALA A 192 9.62 -25.37 5.38
CA ALA A 192 9.12 -26.49 4.59
C ALA A 192 9.34 -27.85 5.30
N GLU A 193 10.50 -28.06 5.94
CA GLU A 193 10.78 -29.25 6.74
C GLU A 193 9.91 -29.36 8.01
N PHE A 194 9.61 -28.25 8.67
CA PHE A 194 8.79 -28.22 9.89
C PHE A 194 7.30 -28.45 9.59
N VAL A 195 6.81 -27.99 8.44
CA VAL A 195 5.45 -28.28 7.94
C VAL A 195 5.35 -29.73 7.46
N ALA A 196 6.37 -30.27 6.78
CA ALA A 196 6.40 -31.67 6.34
C ALA A 196 6.45 -32.67 7.52
N ARG A 197 7.12 -32.33 8.63
CA ARG A 197 7.18 -33.17 9.85
C ARG A 197 5.90 -33.19 10.68
N ARG A 198 4.96 -32.26 10.47
CA ARG A 198 3.71 -32.14 11.26
C ARG A 198 2.48 -32.80 10.64
N GLN A 199 2.59 -33.41 9.47
CA GLN A 199 1.49 -34.16 8.85
C GLN A 199 1.74 -35.67 8.94
N PRO A 200 1.15 -36.38 9.92
CA PRO A 200 1.16 -37.83 9.91
C PRO A 200 0.13 -38.31 8.88
N ARG A 201 0.63 -38.91 7.80
CA ARG A 201 -0.11 -39.77 6.87
C ARG A 201 -1.29 -39.10 6.15
N ARG A 202 -0.97 -38.41 5.06
CA ARG A 202 -1.73 -38.54 3.80
C ARG A 202 -0.79 -38.19 2.65
N SER A 203 -0.61 -39.15 1.75
CA SER A 203 0.19 -39.05 0.54
C SER A 203 -0.27 -37.85 -0.29
N LEU A 204 0.46 -36.74 -0.18
CA LEU A 204 0.23 -35.54 -0.97
C LEU A 204 1.07 -35.66 -2.25
N TRP A 205 0.42 -36.05 -3.34
CA TRP A 205 0.99 -35.93 -4.67
C TRP A 205 0.88 -34.48 -5.10
N ILE A 206 1.96 -33.71 -4.95
CA ILE A 206 2.09 -32.43 -5.64
C ILE A 206 2.72 -32.74 -6.99
N ARG A 207 1.92 -32.62 -8.05
CA ARG A 207 2.38 -32.76 -9.44
C ARG A 207 3.02 -31.44 -9.86
N THR A 208 4.21 -31.14 -9.37
CA THR A 208 5.12 -30.20 -10.04
C THR A 208 5.78 -30.94 -11.19
N GLY A 209 5.68 -30.38 -12.40
CA GLY A 209 6.46 -30.83 -13.53
C GLY A 209 7.94 -30.84 -13.16
N GLU A 210 8.58 -31.98 -13.42
CA GLU A 210 10.03 -32.23 -13.35
C GLU A 210 10.69 -31.92 -12.00
N TYR A 211 10.63 -32.87 -11.06
CA TYR A 211 11.77 -33.51 -10.38
C TYR A 211 11.18 -34.52 -9.39
N ARG A 212 11.26 -35.83 -9.71
CA ARG A 212 10.91 -36.91 -8.78
C ARG A 212 12.00 -37.01 -7.73
N VAL A 213 11.74 -36.54 -6.50
CA VAL A 213 12.58 -36.87 -5.35
C VAL A 213 11.80 -37.83 -4.45
N SER A 214 12.20 -39.10 -4.48
CA SER A 214 11.70 -40.16 -3.60
C SER A 214 12.31 -39.99 -2.21
N TRP A 215 11.49 -39.88 -1.17
CA TRP A 215 11.94 -39.92 0.22
C TRP A 215 12.06 -41.38 0.67
N LEU A 216 13.19 -42.02 0.35
CA LEU A 216 13.64 -43.21 1.06
C LEU A 216 14.43 -42.73 2.29
N VAL A 217 13.75 -42.80 3.43
CA VAL A 217 14.24 -42.94 4.81
C VAL A 217 15.76 -42.90 4.95
N LEU A 218 16.31 -41.74 5.32
CA LEU A 218 17.64 -41.65 5.91
C LEU A 218 17.51 -41.45 7.42
N GLY A 219 17.57 -42.56 8.15
CA GLY A 219 17.99 -42.57 9.55
C GLY A 219 19.52 -42.53 9.59
N LEU A 220 20.07 -41.40 10.02
CA LEU A 220 21.49 -41.24 10.34
C LEU A 220 21.76 -41.76 11.76
N ILE A 221 22.63 -42.77 11.83
CA ILE A 221 23.86 -42.91 12.65
C ILE A 221 23.98 -42.07 13.95
N GLN A 222 24.52 -42.77 14.99
CA GLN A 222 25.07 -42.38 16.31
C GLN A 222 24.05 -42.16 17.44
N LEU A 223 24.07 -42.88 18.58
CA LEU A 223 25.08 -43.71 19.27
C LEU A 223 24.65 -45.17 19.45
#